data_AF-C9N095-F1
#
_entry.id   AF-C9N095-F1
#
_cell.length_a   1.000
_cell.length_b   1.000
_cell.length_c   1.000
_cell.angle_alpha   90.00
_cell.angle_beta   90.00
_cell.angle_gamma   90.00
#
_symmetry.space_group_name_H-M   'P 1'
#
loop_
_entity.id
_entity.type
_entity.pdbx_description
1 polymer ?
#
loop_
_entity_poly.entity_id
_entity_poly.type
_entity_poly.pdbx_seq_one_letter_code
_entity_poly.pdbx_strand_id
1 'polypeptide(L)'
;MTKEYNKNFIIQQSAKLFYYKGYKNTELTDIFKACEMPNDIFYKFFSSKEELLIAVIKYHTENLINFFNGNVDDLSIHKFHYFFEKYFENIVNNKFHGGSPLGNLALELADLKNNIREELVKSYKKIELRFSFL
;
A
#
# COMPACT_ATOMS: atom_id res chain seq x y z
N MET A 1 26.60 17.44 -3.91
CA MET A 1 25.89 16.34 -4.59
C MET A 1 24.41 16.67 -4.57
N THR A 2 23.76 16.72 -5.73
CA THR A 2 22.31 16.94 -5.84
C THR A 2 21.61 15.65 -5.41
N LYS A 3 20.71 15.73 -4.42
CA LYS A 3 19.93 14.58 -3.96
C LYS A 3 19.06 14.07 -5.12
N GLU A 4 19.21 12.80 -5.49
CA GLU A 4 18.38 12.17 -6.51
C GLU A 4 17.10 11.61 -5.86
N TYR A 5 15.95 11.90 -6.47
CA TYR A 5 14.65 11.44 -6.00
C TYR A 5 14.16 10.29 -6.88
N ASN A 6 13.64 9.24 -6.25
CA ASN A 6 13.16 8.04 -6.94
C ASN A 6 11.65 7.87 -6.71
N LYS A 7 10.90 7.59 -7.78
CA LYS A 7 9.44 7.37 -7.73
C LYS A 7 9.02 6.35 -6.66
N ASN A 8 9.74 5.23 -6.54
CA ASN A 8 9.44 4.18 -5.56
C ASN A 8 9.66 4.66 -4.13
N PHE A 9 10.67 5.49 -3.88
CA PHE A 9 10.91 6.07 -2.56
C PHE A 9 9.75 6.97 -2.14
N ILE A 10 9.23 7.80 -3.07
CA ILE A 10 8.06 8.66 -2.82
C ILE A 10 6.83 7.81 -2.48
N ILE A 11 6.59 6.73 -3.23
CA ILE A 11 5.49 5.78 -2.97
C ILE A 11 5.63 5.15 -1.58
N GLN A 12 6.83 4.69 -1.20
CA GLN A 12 7.07 4.05 0.09
C GLN A 12 6.85 5.00 1.27
N GLN A 13 7.33 6.24 1.20
CA GLN A 13 7.09 7.23 2.25
C GLN A 13 5.61 7.61 2.34
N SER A 14 4.96 7.77 1.19
CA SER A 14 3.53 8.09 1.13
C SER A 14 2.67 6.94 1.64
N ALA A 15 3.05 5.69 1.36
CA ALA A 15 2.41 4.49 1.89
C ALA A 15 2.45 4.47 3.42
N LYS A 16 3.59 4.80 4.04
CA LYS A 16 3.69 4.91 5.50
C LYS A 16 2.80 6.01 6.05
N LEU A 17 2.80 7.19 5.43
CA LEU A 17 1.95 8.30 5.86
C LEU A 17 0.46 7.95 5.75
N PHE A 18 0.01 7.40 4.63
CA PHE A 18 -1.39 7.01 4.46
C PHE A 18 -1.78 5.89 5.41
N TYR A 19 -0.87 4.96 5.70
CA TYR A 19 -1.11 3.87 6.63
C TYR A 19 -1.31 4.34 8.07
N TYR A 20 -0.49 5.27 8.56
CA TYR A 20 -0.53 5.71 9.96
C TYR A 20 -1.37 6.97 10.21
N LYS A 21 -1.44 7.89 9.25
CA LYS A 21 -2.15 9.17 9.36
C LYS A 21 -3.53 9.15 8.67
N GLY A 22 -3.73 8.24 7.72
CA GLY A 22 -4.88 8.24 6.81
C GLY A 22 -4.67 9.17 5.61
N TYR A 23 -5.35 8.90 4.49
CA TYR A 23 -5.15 9.65 3.24
C TYR A 23 -5.69 11.09 3.32
N LYS A 24 -6.86 11.31 3.92
CA LYS A 24 -7.50 12.63 4.06
C LYS A 24 -6.68 13.55 4.95
N ASN A 25 -6.11 13.01 6.04
CA ASN A 25 -5.31 13.79 6.99
C ASN A 25 -3.86 14.00 6.54
N THR A 26 -3.42 13.33 5.46
CA THR A 26 -2.08 13.54 4.89
C THR A 26 -2.10 14.63 3.83
N GLU A 27 -1.36 15.70 4.05
CA GLU A 27 -1.18 16.78 3.09
C GLU A 27 0.03 16.51 2.18
N LEU A 28 0.10 17.20 1.03
CA LEU A 28 1.28 17.14 0.16
C LEU A 28 2.55 17.61 0.88
N THR A 29 2.41 18.59 1.78
CA THR A 29 3.50 19.11 2.62
C THR A 29 4.10 18.05 3.54
N ASP A 30 3.28 17.11 4.06
CA ASP A 30 3.77 15.96 4.83
C ASP A 30 4.64 15.04 3.97
N ILE A 31 4.21 14.78 2.73
CA ILE A 31 4.94 13.93 1.77
C ILE A 31 6.27 14.58 1.39
N PHE A 32 6.27 15.89 1.14
CA PHE A 32 7.48 16.64 0.82
C PHE A 32 8.50 16.58 1.96
N LYS A 33 8.04 16.78 3.19
CA LYS A 33 8.87 16.65 4.40
C LYS A 33 9.40 15.23 4.58
N ALA A 34 8.55 14.20 4.45
CA ALA A 34 8.94 12.80 4.63
C ALA A 34 9.96 12.32 3.59
N CYS A 35 9.97 12.92 2.40
CA CYS A 35 10.96 12.62 1.36
C CYS A 35 12.16 13.59 1.37
N GLU A 36 12.09 14.62 2.20
CA GLU A 36 12.95 15.81 2.19
C GLU A 36 13.13 16.35 0.75
N MET A 37 12.01 16.53 0.04
CA MET A 37 11.99 16.98 -1.35
C MET A 37 11.37 18.37 -1.50
N PRO A 38 11.87 19.21 -2.43
CA PRO A 38 11.15 20.39 -2.91
C PRO A 38 9.82 20.02 -3.60
N ASN A 39 8.83 20.91 -3.50
CA ASN A 39 7.48 20.69 -4.02
C ASN A 39 7.46 20.43 -5.53
N ASP A 40 8.30 21.13 -6.30
CA ASP A 40 8.38 21.02 -7.77
C ASP A 40 8.85 19.65 -8.23
N ILE A 41 9.63 18.93 -7.41
CA ILE A 41 10.11 17.59 -7.72
C ILE A 41 8.98 16.57 -7.73
N PHE A 42 8.01 16.68 -6.81
CA PHE A 42 6.87 15.78 -6.75
C PHE A 42 6.12 15.75 -8.08
N TYR A 43 5.89 16.92 -8.67
CA TYR A 43 5.16 17.08 -9.92
C TYR A 43 5.88 16.52 -11.15
N LYS A 44 7.16 16.15 -11.03
CA LYS A 44 7.88 15.38 -12.07
C LYS A 44 7.48 13.89 -12.08
N PHE A 45 6.95 13.38 -10.98
CA PHE A 45 6.61 11.96 -10.81
C PHE A 45 5.10 11.69 -10.75
N PHE A 46 4.34 12.63 -10.19
CA PHE A 46 2.91 12.52 -9.97
C PHE A 46 2.23 13.87 -10.19
N SER A 47 1.16 13.88 -10.98
CA SER A 47 0.31 15.05 -11.22
C SER A 47 -0.52 15.46 -10.00
N SER A 48 -0.81 14.52 -9.08
CA SER A 48 -1.67 14.77 -7.92
C SER A 48 -1.44 13.78 -6.77
N LYS A 49 -1.93 14.13 -5.57
CA LYS A 49 -1.99 13.21 -4.41
C LYS A 49 -2.81 11.95 -4.72
N GLU A 50 -3.80 12.07 -5.61
CA GLU A 50 -4.67 10.97 -6.01
C GLU A 50 -3.96 9.97 -6.94
N GLU A 51 -3.18 10.47 -7.90
CA GLU A 51 -2.33 9.60 -8.73
C GLU A 51 -1.30 8.84 -7.87
N LEU A 52 -0.70 9.53 -6.91
CA LEU A 52 0.19 8.89 -5.92
C LEU A 52 -0.55 7.84 -5.10
N LEU A 53 -1.80 8.09 -4.68
CA LEU A 53 -2.61 7.11 -3.95
C LEU A 53 -2.85 5.84 -4.77
N ILE A 54 -3.16 5.96 -6.07
CA ILE A 54 -3.31 4.79 -6.95
C ILE A 54 -2.01 3.98 -6.98
N ALA A 55 -0.86 4.64 -7.03
CA ALA A 55 0.44 3.96 -6.97
C ALA A 55 0.69 3.30 -5.60
N VAL A 56 0.26 3.93 -4.50
CA VAL A 56 0.35 3.35 -3.14
C VAL A 56 -0.56 2.11 -2.99
N ILE A 57 -1.78 2.15 -3.54
CA ILE A 57 -2.68 0.98 -3.55
C ILE A 57 -2.00 -0.19 -4.25
N LYS A 58 -1.48 0.04 -5.46
CA LYS A 58 -0.73 -0.98 -6.22
C LYS A 58 0.47 -1.51 -5.42
N TYR A 59 1.23 -0.62 -4.78
CA TYR A 59 2.37 -1.00 -3.95
C TYR A 59 1.97 -1.93 -2.79
N HIS A 60 0.91 -1.62 -2.05
CA HIS A 60 0.42 -2.50 -0.98
C HIS A 60 -0.09 -3.85 -1.50
N THR A 61 -0.77 -3.85 -2.65
CA THR A 61 -1.25 -5.07 -3.31
C THR A 61 -0.10 -5.99 -3.71
N GLU A 62 0.91 -5.45 -4.40
CA GLU A 62 2.07 -6.25 -4.82
C GLU A 62 2.90 -6.72 -3.62
N ASN A 63 3.03 -5.91 -2.56
CA ASN A 63 3.68 -6.36 -1.33
C ASN A 63 2.95 -7.55 -0.68
N LEU A 64 1.63 -7.52 -0.60
CA LEU A 64 0.86 -8.63 -0.03
C LEU A 64 0.97 -9.89 -0.91
N ILE A 65 0.92 -9.73 -2.23
CA ILE A 65 1.11 -10.84 -3.18
C ILE A 65 2.51 -11.43 -3.05
N ASN A 66 3.55 -10.60 -2.98
CA ASN A 66 4.93 -11.06 -2.82
C ASN A 66 5.13 -11.75 -1.46
N PHE A 67 4.51 -11.22 -0.40
CA PHE A 67 4.51 -11.86 0.91
C PHE A 67 3.80 -13.22 0.86
N PHE A 68 2.66 -13.33 0.17
CA PHE A 68 1.99 -14.62 -0.03
C PHE A 68 2.87 -15.60 -0.81
N ASN A 69 3.34 -15.22 -2.00
CA ASN A 69 4.14 -16.07 -2.87
C ASN A 69 5.48 -16.52 -2.23
N GLY A 70 6.03 -15.71 -1.32
CA GLY A 70 7.25 -16.06 -0.57
C GLY A 70 7.03 -17.06 0.56
N ASN A 71 5.78 -17.29 0.98
CA ASN A 71 5.44 -18.17 2.10
C ASN A 71 4.50 -19.33 1.69
N VAL A 72 3.87 -19.25 0.51
CA VAL A 72 2.93 -20.23 -0.05
C VAL A 72 3.39 -20.63 -1.45
N ASP A 73 4.06 -21.77 -1.54
CA ASP A 73 4.55 -22.40 -2.78
C ASP A 73 3.61 -23.50 -3.30
N ASP A 74 2.84 -24.12 -2.40
CA ASP A 74 1.68 -24.94 -2.70
C ASP A 74 0.47 -24.47 -1.86
N LEU A 75 -0.75 -24.63 -2.38
CA LEU A 75 -1.98 -24.24 -1.69
C LEU A 75 -2.40 -25.25 -0.60
N SER A 76 -1.45 -25.99 -0.01
CA SER A 76 -1.76 -26.90 1.09
C SER A 76 -2.12 -26.10 2.35
N ILE A 77 -2.93 -26.73 3.20
CA ILE A 77 -3.33 -26.14 4.47
C ILE A 77 -2.12 -25.79 5.35
N HIS A 78 -1.02 -26.55 5.28
CA HIS A 78 0.20 -26.29 6.04
C HIS A 78 0.87 -24.97 5.62
N LYS A 79 0.94 -24.69 4.31
CA LYS A 79 1.50 -23.44 3.80
C LYS A 79 0.62 -22.24 4.12
N PHE A 80 -0.70 -22.41 4.10
CA PHE A 80 -1.62 -21.39 4.59
C PHE A 80 -1.42 -21.11 6.08
N HIS A 81 -1.26 -22.13 6.93
CA HIS A 81 -0.96 -21.95 8.35
C HIS A 81 0.34 -21.16 8.55
N TYR A 82 1.41 -21.53 7.83
CA TYR A 82 2.69 -20.83 7.89
C TYR A 82 2.58 -19.37 7.43
N PHE A 83 1.86 -19.11 6.34
CA PHE A 83 1.58 -17.75 5.89
C PHE A 83 0.88 -16.92 6.97
N PHE A 84 -0.17 -17.45 7.58
CA PHE A 84 -0.91 -16.74 8.62
C PHE A 84 -0.09 -16.55 9.91
N GLU A 85 0.75 -17.51 10.29
CA GLU A 85 1.72 -17.35 11.37
C GLU A 85 2.62 -16.14 11.12
N LYS A 86 3.26 -16.07 9.94
CA LYS A 86 4.10 -14.92 9.55
C LYS A 86 3.33 -13.61 9.44
N TYR A 87 2.09 -13.68 8.96
CA TYR A 87 1.21 -12.51 8.89
C TYR A 87 0.92 -11.95 10.28
N PHE A 88 0.59 -12.80 11.26
CA PHE A 88 0.32 -12.38 12.63
C PHE A 88 1.58 -11.95 13.38
N GLU A 89 2.73 -12.60 13.17
CA GLU A 89 4.02 -12.12 13.67
C GLU A 89 4.27 -10.67 13.24
N ASN A 90 4.02 -10.32 11.98
CA ASN A 90 4.17 -8.95 11.48
C ASN A 90 3.23 -7.95 12.19
N ILE A 91 1.98 -8.34 12.47
CA ILE A 91 1.03 -7.50 13.22
C ILE A 91 1.53 -7.25 14.65
N VAL A 92 2.01 -8.29 15.33
CA VAL A 92 2.57 -8.20 16.69
C VAL A 92 3.82 -7.33 16.70
N ASN A 93 4.72 -7.53 15.74
CA ASN A 93 5.94 -6.72 15.58
C ASN A 93 5.62 -5.24 15.31
N ASN A 94 4.50 -4.97 14.61
CA ASN A 94 3.98 -3.61 14.43
C ASN A 94 3.16 -3.09 15.62
N LYS A 95 3.14 -3.81 16.76
CA LYS A 95 2.41 -3.46 17.99
C LYS A 95 0.93 -3.16 17.74
N PHE A 96 0.31 -3.89 16.81
CA PHE A 96 -1.10 -3.72 16.42
C PHE A 96 -1.46 -2.30 15.92
N HIS A 97 -0.47 -1.52 15.49
CA HIS A 97 -0.69 -0.18 14.96
C HIS A 97 -1.03 -0.22 13.46
N GLY A 98 -1.85 0.72 12.99
CA GLY A 98 -2.11 0.94 11.56
C GLY A 98 -3.16 0.02 10.90
N GLY A 99 -3.40 -1.20 11.37
CA GLY A 99 -4.45 -2.07 10.80
C GLY A 99 -4.15 -2.58 9.38
N SER A 100 -5.16 -2.64 8.50
CA SER A 100 -5.00 -3.13 7.12
C SER A 100 -4.78 -1.98 6.13
N PRO A 101 -3.66 -1.93 5.37
CA PRO A 101 -3.41 -0.83 4.45
C PRO A 101 -4.51 -0.63 3.39
N LEU A 102 -4.91 -1.70 2.69
CA LEU A 102 -5.98 -1.64 1.69
C LEU A 102 -7.37 -1.48 2.34
N GLY A 103 -7.57 -2.08 3.51
CA GLY A 103 -8.83 -1.99 4.26
C GLY A 103 -9.11 -0.57 4.74
N ASN A 104 -8.12 0.11 5.32
CA ASN A 104 -8.23 1.51 5.75
C ASN A 104 -8.59 2.42 4.59
N LEU A 105 -7.90 2.28 3.44
CA LEU A 105 -8.17 3.08 2.26
C LEU A 105 -9.57 2.81 1.70
N ALA A 106 -10.04 1.55 1.71
CA ALA A 106 -11.39 1.21 1.32
C ALA A 106 -12.44 1.85 2.23
N LEU A 107 -12.27 1.77 3.55
CA LEU A 107 -13.16 2.41 4.52
C LEU A 107 -13.19 3.94 4.34
N GLU A 108 -12.05 4.54 4.02
CA GLU A 108 -11.94 5.99 3.91
C GLU A 108 -12.50 6.54 2.58
N LEU A 109 -12.37 5.80 1.48
CA LEU A 109 -12.49 6.34 0.12
C LEU A 109 -13.44 5.60 -0.81
N ALA A 110 -13.89 4.37 -0.49
CA ALA A 110 -14.69 3.58 -1.41
C ALA A 110 -15.91 4.36 -1.91
N ASP A 111 -16.65 5.03 -1.02
CA ASP A 111 -17.87 5.77 -1.37
C ASP A 111 -17.68 7.20 -1.86
N LEU A 112 -16.43 7.67 -1.97
CA LEU A 112 -16.15 9.07 -2.31
C LEU A 112 -15.53 9.25 -3.69
N LYS A 113 -14.81 8.24 -4.21
CA LYS A 113 -14.04 8.37 -5.45
C LYS A 113 -14.09 7.09 -6.30
N ASN A 114 -14.79 7.17 -7.44
CA ASN A 114 -15.03 6.01 -8.31
C ASN A 114 -13.74 5.36 -8.82
N ASN A 115 -12.78 6.14 -9.31
CA ASN A 115 -11.50 5.60 -9.80
C ASN A 115 -10.66 4.91 -8.70
N ILE A 116 -10.69 5.43 -7.46
CA ILE A 116 -10.02 4.80 -6.32
C ILE A 116 -10.72 3.51 -5.93
N ARG A 117 -12.06 3.50 -5.90
CA ARG A 117 -12.85 2.29 -5.67
C ARG A 117 -12.52 1.22 -6.70
N GLU A 118 -12.48 1.59 -7.98
CA GLU A 118 -12.13 0.67 -9.07
C GLU A 118 -10.74 0.06 -8.90
N GLU A 119 -9.74 0.86 -8.51
CA GLU A 119 -8.38 0.35 -8.26
C GLU A 119 -8.32 -0.58 -7.04
N LEU A 120 -9.06 -0.28 -5.97
CA LEU A 120 -9.21 -1.18 -4.81
C LEU A 120 -9.85 -2.50 -5.22
N VAL A 121 -10.93 -2.47 -6.03
CA VAL A 121 -11.58 -3.68 -6.54
C VAL A 121 -10.61 -4.52 -7.38
N LYS A 122 -9.84 -3.89 -8.28
CA LYS A 122 -8.80 -4.58 -9.05
C LYS A 122 -7.76 -5.24 -8.14
N SER A 123 -7.36 -4.53 -7.08
CA SER A 123 -6.40 -5.03 -6.10
C SER A 123 -6.92 -6.25 -5.34
N TYR A 124 -8.16 -6.21 -4.84
CA TYR A 124 -8.78 -7.37 -4.18
C TYR A 124 -8.93 -8.57 -5.12
N LYS A 125 -9.32 -8.36 -6.38
CA LYS A 125 -9.36 -9.43 -7.39
C LYS A 125 -7.99 -10.06 -7.64
N LYS A 126 -6.92 -9.25 -7.73
CA LYS A 126 -5.55 -9.78 -7.88
C LYS A 126 -5.14 -10.66 -6.70
N ILE A 127 -5.51 -10.26 -5.48
CA ILE A 127 -5.22 -11.00 -4.25
C ILE A 127 -6.02 -12.31 -4.24
N GLU A 128 -7.31 -12.25 -4.56
CA GLU A 128 -8.19 -13.42 -4.63
C GLU A 128 -7.64 -14.51 -5.56
N LEU A 129 -7.12 -14.13 -6.74
CA LEU A 129 -6.50 -15.06 -7.70
C LEU A 129 -5.27 -15.81 -7.16
N ARG A 130 -4.75 -15.49 -5.96
CA ARG A 130 -3.63 -16.22 -5.36
C ARG A 130 -4.05 -17.46 -4.58
N PHE A 131 -5.30 -17.52 -4.15
CA PHE A 131 -5.80 -18.62 -3.31
C PHE A 131 -7.20 -19.10 -3.72
N SER A 132 -7.85 -18.44 -4.68
CA SER A 132 -9.06 -18.92 -5.33
C SER A 132 -8.71 -19.89 -6.46
N PHE A 133 -9.53 -20.93 -6.63
CA PHE A 133 -9.42 -21.91 -7.72
C PHE A 133 -10.09 -21.44 -9.03
N LEU A 134 -10.47 -20.16 -9.11
CA LEU A 134 -11.10 -19.54 -10.29
C LEU A 134 -10.11 -19.18 -11.39
#